data_AF-A0A9E2H4N2-F1
#
_entry.id   AF-A0A9E2H4N2-F1
#
_cell.length_a   1.000
_cell.length_b   1.000
_cell.length_c   1.000
_cell.angle_alpha   90.00
_cell.angle_beta   90.00
_cell.angle_gamma   90.00
#
_symmetry.space_group_name_H-M   'P 1'
#
loop_
_entity.id
_entity.type
_entity.pdbx_description
1 polymer ?
#
loop_
_entity_poly.entity_id
_entity_poly.type
_entity_poly.pdbx_seq_one_letter_code
_entity_poly.pdbx_strand_id
1 'polypeptide(L)' 'MENKSQQYLTWFGYAVASIVIVVGVITVAGLLVPGYVPDNFRYLFGAVFILYGIFRIVTLWTKNKRLREDEE' A
#
# COMPACT_ATOMS: atom_id res chain seq x y z
N MET A 1 -4.24 21.10 -20.00
CA MET A 1 -3.01 20.92 -19.20
C MET A 1 -3.24 19.89 -18.08
N GLU A 2 -3.76 18.70 -18.43
CA GLU A 2 -4.31 17.73 -17.47
C GLU A 2 -3.42 16.48 -17.28
N ASN A 3 -2.24 16.43 -17.92
CA ASN A 3 -1.42 15.21 -17.94
C ASN A 3 -0.50 15.07 -16.70
N LYS A 4 0.03 16.18 -16.16
CA LYS A 4 1.01 16.12 -15.05
C LYS A 4 0.41 15.69 -13.71
N SER A 5 -0.82 16.11 -13.40
CA SER A 5 -1.46 15.84 -12.09
C SER A 5 -1.74 14.35 -11.87
N GLN A 6 -2.12 13.61 -12.92
CA GLN A 6 -2.38 12.17 -12.85
C GLN A 6 -1.10 11.37 -12.57
N GLN A 7 0.04 11.79 -13.13
CA GLN A 7 1.35 11.17 -12.88
C GLN A 7 1.78 11.34 -11.41
N TYR A 8 1.64 12.54 -10.84
CA TYR A 8 1.97 12.79 -9.43
C TYR A 8 1.08 11.99 -8.47
N LEU A 9 -0.23 11.91 -8.73
CA LEU A 9 -1.14 11.11 -7.90
C LEU A 9 -0.79 9.63 -7.92
N THR A 10 -0.39 9.10 -9.07
CA THR A 10 -0.04 7.69 -9.22
C THR A 10 1.27 7.37 -8.49
N TRP A 11 2.28 8.24 -8.63
CA TRP A 11 3.55 8.09 -7.93
C TRP A 11 3.41 8.21 -6.41
N PHE A 12 2.58 9.16 -5.95
CA PHE A 12 2.19 9.26 -4.54
C PHE A 12 1.44 8.00 -4.06
N GLY A 13 0.55 7.46 -4.89
CA GLY A 13 -0.16 6.21 -4.61
C GLY A 13 0.79 5.03 -4.37
N TYR A 14 1.81 4.87 -5.21
CA TYR A 14 2.83 3.84 -5.03
C TYR A 14 3.68 4.08 -3.77
N ALA A 15 4.11 5.33 -3.52
CA ALA A 15 4.87 5.68 -2.33
C ALA A 15 4.10 5.35 -1.03
N VAL A 16 2.82 5.72 -0.96
CA VAL A 16 1.96 5.39 0.18
C VAL A 16 1.80 3.88 0.33
N ALA A 17 1.60 3.14 -0.77
CA ALA A 17 1.45 1.70 -0.70
C ALA A 17 2.74 1.02 -0.18
N SER A 18 3.92 1.46 -0.62
CA SER A 18 5.20 0.98 -0.10
C SER A 18 5.37 1.26 1.38
N ILE A 19 5.02 2.47 1.84
CA ILE A 19 5.07 2.82 3.27
C ILE A 19 4.16 1.90 4.08
N VAL A 20 2.94 1.63 3.60
CA VAL A 20 1.98 0.76 4.29
C VAL A 20 2.51 -0.67 4.42
N ILE A 21 3.16 -1.21 3.38
CA ILE A 21 3.79 -2.54 3.44
C ILE A 21 4.91 -2.54 4.48
N VAL A 22 5.78 -1.52 4.46
CA VAL A 22 6.88 -1.38 5.43
C VAL A 22 6.34 -1.30 6.86
N VAL A 23 5.29 -0.51 7.10
CA VAL A 23 4.63 -0.42 8.41
C VAL A 23 4.06 -1.78 8.84
N GLY A 24 3.44 -2.53 7.92
CA GLY A 24 2.97 -3.89 8.18
C GLY A 24 4.10 -4.83 8.60
N VAL A 25 5.24 -4.80 7.91
CA VAL A 25 6.43 -5.60 8.25
C VAL A 25 7.00 -5.22 9.62
N ILE A 26 7.15 -3.92 9.89
CA ILE A 26 7.63 -3.41 11.19
C ILE A 26 6.67 -3.80 12.33
N THR A 27 5.36 -3.81 12.04
CA THR A 27 4.32 -4.24 12.97
C THR A 27 4.48 -5.73 13.31
N VAL A 28 4.64 -6.60 12.30
CA VAL A 28 4.91 -8.04 12.50
C VAL A 28 6.19 -8.25 13.33
N ALA A 29 7.23 -7.46 13.05
CA ALA A 29 8.52 -7.53 13.74
C ALA A 29 8.46 -7.09 15.23
N GLY A 30 7.34 -6.51 15.69
CA GLY A 30 7.22 -6.06 17.08
C GLY A 30 7.92 -4.75 17.41
N LEU A 31 8.38 -4.01 16.41
CA LEU A 31 9.14 -2.77 16.61
C LEU A 31 8.24 -1.55 16.87
N LEU A 32 7.00 -1.57 16.36
CA LEU A 32 6.03 -0.48 16.53
C LEU A 32 4.99 -0.76 17.62
N VAL A 33 4.83 -2.02 18.02
CA VAL A 33 3.72 -2.44 18.88
C VAL A 33 4.24 -2.70 20.30
N PRO A 34 3.75 -1.96 21.31
CA PRO A 34 4.12 -2.17 22.70
C PRO A 34 3.71 -3.56 23.21
N GLY A 35 4.53 -4.15 24.08
CA GLY A 35 4.41 -5.55 24.52
C GLY A 35 3.15 -5.92 25.31
N TYR A 36 2.25 -4.98 25.58
CA TYR A 36 0.94 -5.29 26.16
C TYR A 36 -0.06 -5.81 25.11
N VAL A 37 0.23 -5.66 23.81
CA VAL A 37 -0.64 -6.14 22.74
C VAL A 37 -0.36 -7.63 22.49
N PRO A 38 -1.39 -8.49 22.49
CA PRO A 38 -1.22 -9.91 22.19
C PRO A 38 -0.57 -10.15 20.83
N ASP A 39 0.37 -11.09 20.75
CA ASP A 39 1.11 -11.41 19.52
C ASP A 39 0.17 -11.76 18.36
N ASN A 40 -0.92 -12.48 18.63
CA ASN A 40 -1.93 -12.83 17.63
C ASN A 40 -2.56 -11.58 16.98
N PHE A 41 -2.79 -10.53 17.78
CA PHE A 41 -3.36 -9.28 17.29
C PHE A 41 -2.33 -8.51 16.44
N ARG A 42 -1.06 -8.52 16.86
CA ARG A 42 0.05 -7.92 16.13
C ARG A 42 0.23 -8.56 14.75
N TYR A 43 0.23 -9.90 14.68
CA TYR A 43 0.36 -10.61 13.41
C TYR A 43 -0.83 -10.38 12.49
N LEU A 44 -2.06 -10.35 13.03
CA LEU A 44 -3.25 -10.05 12.24
C LEU A 44 -3.17 -8.64 11.63
N PHE A 45 -2.85 -7.62 12.44
CA PHE A 45 -2.71 -6.25 11.97
C PHE A 45 -1.61 -6.09 10.93
N GLY A 46 -0.44 -6.68 11.19
CA GLY A 46 0.68 -6.66 10.25
C GLY A 46 0.33 -7.33 8.93
N ALA A 47 -0.32 -8.50 8.97
CA ALA A 47 -0.77 -9.21 7.77
C ALA A 47 -1.80 -8.39 6.97
N VAL A 48 -2.78 -7.78 7.64
CA VAL A 48 -3.77 -6.90 7.00
C VAL A 48 -3.11 -5.71 6.32
N PHE A 49 -2.13 -5.06 6.97
CA PHE A 49 -1.40 -3.95 6.36
C PHE A 49 -0.61 -4.37 5.12
N ILE A 50 0.09 -5.51 5.18
CA ILE A 50 0.83 -6.04 4.03
C ILE A 50 -0.13 -6.36 2.87
N LEU A 51 -1.21 -7.09 3.15
CA LEU A 51 -2.22 -7.46 2.14
C LEU A 51 -2.88 -6.22 1.53
N TYR A 52 -3.25 -5.24 2.34
CA TYR A 52 -3.83 -3.99 1.86
C TYR A 52 -2.84 -3.19 1.00
N GLY A 53 -1.56 -3.15 1.39
CA GLY A 53 -0.50 -2.53 0.60
C GLY A 53 -0.36 -3.18 -0.78
N ILE A 54 -0.33 -4.50 -0.84
CA ILE A 54 -0.29 -5.27 -2.11
C ILE A 54 -1.56 -4.99 -2.93
N PHE A 55 -2.74 -5.09 -2.33
CA PHE A 55 -4.01 -4.81 -2.99
C PHE A 55 -4.03 -3.41 -3.62
N ARG A 56 -3.48 -2.42 -2.92
CA ARG A 56 -3.41 -1.03 -3.41
C ARG A 56 -2.46 -0.89 -4.59
N ILE A 57 -1.32 -1.57 -4.60
CA ILE A 57 -0.40 -1.63 -5.75
C ILE A 57 -1.10 -2.22 -6.97
N VAL A 58 -1.80 -3.35 -6.79
CA VAL A 58 -2.55 -4.01 -7.88
C VAL A 58 -3.67 -3.12 -8.42
N THR A 59 -4.39 -2.44 -7.53
CA THR A 59 -5.47 -1.52 -7.91
C THR A 59 -4.93 -0.33 -8.71
N LEU A 60 -3.82 0.27 -8.27
CA LEU A 60 -3.12 1.35 -8.99
C LEU A 60 -2.65 0.88 -10.37
N TRP A 61 -2.06 -0.31 -10.44
CA TRP A 61 -1.60 -0.89 -11.70
C TRP A 61 -2.76 -1.15 -12.67
N THR A 62 -3.86 -1.72 -12.17
CA THR A 62 -5.07 -1.99 -12.97
C THR A 62 -5.70 -0.70 -13.48
N LYS A 63 -5.77 0.34 -12.63
CA LYS A 63 -6.26 1.66 -13.03
C LYS A 63 -5.38 2.27 -14.12
N ASN A 64 -4.06 2.17 -13.98
CA ASN A 64 -3.13 2.69 -14.97
C ASN A 64 -3.17 1.90 -16.29
N LYS A 65 -3.46 0.59 -16.26
CA LYS A 65 -3.66 -0.23 -17.46
C LYS A 65 -4.90 0.21 -18.25
N ARG A 66 -6.03 0.41 -17.57
CA ARG A 66 -7.27 0.88 -18.21
C ARG A 66 -7.11 2.24 -18.89
N LEU A 67 -6.45 3.19 -18.22
CA LEU A 67 -6.19 4.51 -18.79
C LEU A 67 -5.35 4.46 -20.08
N ARG A 68 -4.49 3.44 -20.24
CA ARG A 68 -3.69 3.26 -21.46
C ARG A 68 -4.46 2.57 -22.58
N GLU A 69 -5.43 1.71 -22.25
CA GLU A 69 -6.29 1.03 -23.24
C GLU A 69 -7.34 1.97 -23.84
N ASP A 70 -7.79 2.99 -23.09
CA ASP A 70 -8.74 4.00 -23.58
C ASP A 70 -8.10 5.07 -24.52
N GLU A 71 -6.76 5.12 -24.61
CA GLU A 71 -6.00 6.04 -25.46
C GLU A 71 -5.60 5.44 -26.83
N GLU A 72 -5.73 4.12 -27.04
CA GLU A 72 -5.47 3.39 -28.30
C GLU A 72 -6.75 3.20 -29.14
#